data_AF-A0A1B1RZH4-F1
#
_entry.id   AF-A0A1B1RZH4-F1
#
_cell.length_a   1.000
_cell.length_b   1.000
_cell.length_c   1.000
_cell.angle_alpha   90.00
_cell.angle_beta   90.00
_cell.angle_gamma   90.00
#
_symmetry.space_group_name_H-M   'P 1'
#
loop_
_entity.id
_entity.type
_entity.pdbx_description
1 polymer ?
#
loop_
_entity_poly.entity_id
_entity_poly.type
_entity_poly.pdbx_seq_one_letter_code
_entity_poly.pdbx_strand_id
1 'polypeptide(L)'
;MINLVKEILKEKNAIEIEKKWINLDEVYILPQGIFGLVELRDTEELENKWESCALELATKVQGRLSDSFDYLRWDIYLILFVNSDTPTLVRKIIENDRRFFKKIVINNRESDTNRLPFVFDFSTPPNDSSLIIHQESMFLDSLKNILPHSVKKIFAEDFFENGPEYESIDIYKLLKNKKDAELK
;
A
#
# COMPACT_ATOMS: atom_id res chain seq x y z
N MET A 1 16.09 12.18 -6.37
CA MET A 1 14.86 11.35 -6.37
C MET A 1 14.25 11.22 -4.99
N ILE A 2 15.04 10.84 -3.97
CA ILE A 2 14.56 10.80 -2.59
C ILE A 2 13.94 12.15 -2.15
N ASN A 3 14.53 13.28 -2.54
CA ASN A 3 13.98 14.62 -2.25
C ASN A 3 12.59 14.84 -2.87
N LEU A 4 12.36 14.40 -4.11
CA LEU A 4 11.05 14.48 -4.76
C LEU A 4 10.02 13.64 -3.98
N VAL A 5 10.40 12.45 -3.53
CA VAL A 5 9.51 11.61 -2.73
C VAL A 5 9.21 12.25 -1.37
N LYS A 6 10.21 12.86 -0.73
CA LYS A 6 10.01 13.63 0.50
C LYS A 6 9.08 14.83 0.28
N GLU A 7 9.20 15.54 -0.85
CA GLU A 7 8.30 16.63 -1.22
C GLU A 7 6.86 16.13 -1.39
N ILE A 8 6.64 15.04 -2.14
CA ILE A 8 5.32 14.43 -2.32
C ILE A 8 4.71 13.99 -0.97
N LEU A 9 5.51 13.38 -0.10
CA LEU A 9 5.07 12.97 1.23
C LEU A 9 4.66 14.18 2.08
N LYS A 10 5.42 15.27 2.01
CA LYS A 10 5.08 16.54 2.68
C LYS A 10 3.80 17.16 2.13
N GLU A 11 3.62 17.21 0.81
CA GLU A 11 2.40 17.70 0.16
C GLU A 11 1.16 16.90 0.57
N LYS A 12 1.33 15.59 0.80
CA LYS A 12 0.26 14.70 1.29
C LYS A 12 0.06 14.74 2.81
N ASN A 13 0.71 15.65 3.52
CA ASN A 13 0.67 15.77 4.99
C ASN A 13 1.09 14.48 5.71
N ALA A 14 2.11 13.79 5.19
CA ALA A 14 2.66 12.63 5.87
C ALA A 14 3.23 12.99 7.25
N ILE A 15 2.98 12.15 8.24
CA ILE A 15 3.55 12.29 9.58
C ILE A 15 4.92 11.64 9.58
N GLU A 16 5.97 12.43 9.83
CA GLU A 16 7.32 11.91 10.03
C GLU A 16 7.45 11.29 11.43
N ILE A 17 8.01 10.08 11.53
CA ILE A 17 8.32 9.46 12.81
C ILE A 17 9.69 9.97 13.28
N GLU A 18 9.65 10.96 14.17
CA GLU A 18 10.86 11.52 14.79
C GLU A 18 11.52 10.51 15.72
N LYS A 19 12.48 9.74 15.20
CA LYS A 19 13.23 8.74 15.94
C LYS A 19 14.65 8.65 15.41
N LYS A 20 15.58 8.24 16.27
CA LYS A 20 16.94 7.91 15.84
C LYS A 20 16.94 6.58 15.09
N TRP A 21 17.12 6.69 13.77
CA TRP A 21 17.34 5.58 12.86
C TRP A 21 18.84 5.29 12.72
N ILE A 22 19.21 4.02 12.57
CA ILE A 22 20.60 3.58 12.41
C ILE A 22 20.89 3.27 10.95
N ASN A 23 19.97 2.56 10.30
CA ASN A 23 20.08 2.08 8.92
C ASN A 23 19.06 2.75 7.98
N LEU A 24 18.03 3.39 8.52
CA LEU A 24 17.07 4.18 7.75
C LEU A 24 17.44 5.65 7.83
N ASP A 25 17.05 6.43 6.82
CA ASP A 25 17.17 7.88 6.91
C ASP A 25 15.95 8.45 7.62
N GLU A 26 14.75 8.10 7.12
CA GLU A 26 13.49 8.68 7.57
C GLU A 26 12.35 7.65 7.46
N VAL A 27 11.30 7.84 8.26
CA VAL A 27 10.08 7.03 8.19
C VAL A 27 8.86 7.94 8.24
N TYR A 28 7.93 7.73 7.32
CA TYR A 28 6.71 8.52 7.17
C TYR A 28 5.47 7.65 7.29
N ILE A 29 4.38 8.23 7.78
CA ILE A 29 3.05 7.60 7.88
C ILE A 29 2.07 8.42 7.06
N LEU A 30 1.31 7.74 6.22
CA LEU A 30 0.10 8.25 5.58
C LEU A 30 -1.07 7.27 5.84
N PRO A 31 -2.32 7.70 5.61
CA PRO A 31 -3.48 6.78 5.65
C PRO A 31 -3.33 5.57 4.72
N GLN A 32 -2.55 5.69 3.63
CA GLN A 32 -2.31 4.61 2.67
C GLN A 32 -1.16 3.67 3.07
N GLY A 33 -0.36 3.99 4.10
CA GLY A 33 0.77 3.14 4.47
C GLY A 33 1.88 3.83 5.25
N ILE A 34 2.86 3.03 5.63
CA ILE A 34 4.08 3.46 6.31
C ILE A 34 5.27 3.28 5.37
N PHE A 35 6.08 4.32 5.23
CA PHE A 35 7.17 4.40 4.25
C PHE A 35 8.50 4.60 4.97
N GLY A 36 9.33 3.56 5.01
CA GLY A 36 10.73 3.69 5.41
C GLY A 36 11.58 4.04 4.20
N LEU A 37 12.36 5.11 4.30
CA LEU A 37 13.22 5.60 3.22
C LEU A 37 14.69 5.42 3.60
N VAL A 38 15.49 5.04 2.61
CA VAL A 38 16.95 5.04 2.71
C VAL A 38 17.58 5.37 1.36
N GLU A 39 18.60 6.21 1.38
CA GLU A 39 19.49 6.50 0.27
C GLU A 39 20.79 5.71 0.41
N LEU A 40 21.17 5.04 -0.67
CA LEU A 40 22.31 4.15 -0.76
C LEU A 40 23.18 4.60 -1.93
N ARG A 41 24.50 4.58 -1.74
CA ARG A 41 25.45 5.10 -2.73
C ARG A 41 25.49 4.23 -3.98
N ASP A 42 25.52 2.92 -3.80
CA ASP A 42 25.72 1.96 -4.88
C ASP A 42 25.06 0.61 -4.61
N THR A 43 25.19 -0.30 -5.58
CA THR A 43 24.68 -1.67 -5.49
C THR A 43 25.35 -2.49 -4.38
N GLU A 44 26.63 -2.25 -4.10
CA GLU A 44 27.34 -2.97 -3.03
C GLU A 44 26.78 -2.58 -1.66
N GLU A 45 26.54 -1.29 -1.44
CA GLU A 45 25.89 -0.80 -0.23
C GLU A 45 24.45 -1.30 -0.11
N LEU A 46 23.71 -1.40 -1.22
CA LEU A 46 22.39 -2.00 -1.26
C LEU A 46 22.43 -3.45 -0.76
N GLU A 47 23.26 -4.30 -1.36
CA GLU A 47 23.37 -5.73 -1.02
C GLU A 47 23.73 -5.93 0.47
N ASN A 48 24.59 -5.07 1.01
CA ASN A 48 25.06 -5.16 2.38
C ASN A 48 24.06 -4.61 3.42
N LYS A 49 23.24 -3.62 3.08
CA LYS A 49 22.43 -2.89 4.08
C LYS A 49 20.93 -3.17 4.03
N TRP A 50 20.37 -3.62 2.91
CA TRP A 50 18.91 -3.69 2.76
C TRP A 50 18.23 -4.56 3.84
N GLU A 51 18.86 -5.67 4.25
CA GLU A 51 18.32 -6.54 5.30
C GLU A 51 18.30 -5.84 6.67
N SER A 52 19.36 -5.09 6.99
CA SER A 52 19.45 -4.33 8.24
C SER A 52 18.42 -3.20 8.28
N CYS A 53 18.20 -2.53 7.15
CA CYS A 53 17.12 -1.54 7.00
C CYS A 53 15.75 -2.16 7.24
N ALA A 54 15.49 -3.32 6.63
CA ALA A 54 14.22 -4.03 6.77
C ALA A 54 14.00 -4.50 8.22
N LEU A 55 15.03 -5.06 8.86
CA LEU A 55 14.96 -5.51 10.24
C LEU A 55 14.70 -4.35 11.21
N GLU A 56 15.37 -3.21 11.01
CA GLU A 56 15.14 -2.03 11.83
C GLU A 56 13.71 -1.51 11.70
N LEU A 57 13.19 -1.39 10.47
CA LEU A 57 11.81 -0.96 10.23
C LEU A 57 10.81 -1.94 10.86
N ALA A 58 11.02 -3.25 10.69
CA ALA A 58 10.15 -4.27 11.27
C ALA A 58 10.13 -4.21 12.81
N THR A 59 11.29 -4.09 13.45
CA THR A 59 11.40 -4.14 14.92
C THR A 59 11.01 -2.83 15.59
N LYS A 60 11.33 -1.68 14.99
CA LYS A 60 11.06 -0.36 15.57
C LYS A 60 9.69 0.20 15.21
N VAL A 61 9.09 -0.26 14.11
CA VAL A 61 7.79 0.23 13.62
C VAL A 61 6.77 -0.90 13.62
N GLN A 62 6.87 -1.89 12.72
CA GLN A 62 5.84 -2.93 12.57
C GLN A 62 5.51 -3.66 13.88
N GLY A 63 6.53 -4.06 14.65
CA GLY A 63 6.38 -4.75 15.93
C GLY A 63 5.85 -3.86 17.06
N ARG A 64 5.80 -2.54 16.87
CA ARG A 64 5.36 -1.56 17.87
C ARG A 64 4.11 -0.79 17.46
N LEU A 65 3.49 -1.15 16.33
CA LEU A 65 2.21 -0.58 15.95
C LEU A 65 1.18 -0.93 17.03
N SER A 66 0.54 0.10 17.56
CA SER A 66 -0.57 0.02 18.51
C SER A 66 -1.87 0.44 17.82
N ASP A 67 -2.99 0.07 18.46
CA ASP A 67 -4.39 0.21 18.02
C ASP A 67 -4.67 1.26 16.92
N SER A 68 -4.25 2.52 17.10
CA SER A 68 -4.52 3.61 16.14
C SER A 68 -3.86 3.46 14.76
N PHE A 69 -2.83 2.61 14.63
CA PHE A 69 -2.12 2.37 13.38
C PHE A 69 -1.97 0.88 13.05
N ASP A 70 -2.62 -0.01 13.81
CA ASP A 70 -2.55 -1.45 13.60
C ASP A 70 -3.09 -1.87 12.23
N TYR A 71 -4.07 -1.11 11.72
CA TYR A 71 -4.61 -1.31 10.38
C TYR A 71 -3.56 -1.17 9.26
N LEU A 72 -2.45 -0.47 9.51
CA LEU A 72 -1.33 -0.30 8.57
C LEU A 72 -0.25 -1.38 8.69
N ARG A 73 -0.42 -2.38 9.56
CA ARG A 73 0.62 -3.40 9.85
C ARG A 73 1.11 -4.15 8.62
N TRP A 74 0.25 -4.26 7.61
CA TRP A 74 0.54 -4.93 6.33
C TRP A 74 0.84 -3.95 5.20
N ASP A 75 0.51 -2.67 5.36
CA ASP A 75 0.76 -1.59 4.40
C ASP A 75 2.04 -0.83 4.75
N ILE A 76 3.12 -1.59 4.94
CA ILE A 76 4.46 -1.05 5.19
C ILE A 76 5.30 -1.24 3.92
N TYR A 77 6.13 -0.25 3.62
CA TYR A 77 6.97 -0.24 2.43
C TYR A 77 8.36 0.27 2.79
N LEU A 78 9.39 -0.48 2.40
CA LEU A 78 10.78 -0.02 2.45
C LEU A 78 11.21 0.41 1.06
N ILE A 79 11.55 1.69 0.92
CA ILE A 79 11.96 2.30 -0.34
C ILE A 79 13.47 2.54 -0.28
N LEU A 80 14.19 1.83 -1.14
CA LEU A 80 15.65 1.82 -1.22
C LEU A 80 16.06 2.64 -2.45
N PHE A 81 16.52 3.88 -2.26
CA PHE A 81 17.04 4.71 -3.34
C PHE A 81 18.52 4.41 -3.56
N VAL A 82 18.90 4.09 -4.80
CA VAL A 82 20.27 3.74 -5.15
C VAL A 82 20.82 4.71 -6.19
N ASN A 83 21.92 5.36 -5.88
CA ASN A 83 22.55 6.38 -6.75
C ASN A 83 23.34 5.80 -7.94
N SER A 84 23.24 4.50 -8.18
CA SER A 84 23.87 3.79 -9.28
C SER A 84 22.89 2.84 -9.97
N ASP A 85 23.26 2.32 -11.13
CA ASP A 85 22.52 1.22 -11.75
C ASP A 85 22.55 -0.01 -10.84
N THR A 86 21.36 -0.53 -10.53
CA THR A 86 21.22 -1.80 -9.83
C THR A 86 20.97 -2.92 -10.83
N PRO A 87 21.76 -4.01 -10.82
CA PRO A 87 21.49 -5.19 -11.64
C PRO A 87 20.09 -5.74 -11.39
N THR A 88 19.39 -6.11 -12.46
CA THR A 88 18.02 -6.64 -12.40
C THR A 88 17.88 -7.85 -11.47
N LEU A 89 18.91 -8.69 -11.40
CA LEU A 89 18.91 -9.86 -10.52
C LEU A 89 18.88 -9.47 -9.04
N VAL A 90 19.74 -8.52 -8.64
CA VAL A 90 19.83 -8.01 -7.26
C VAL A 90 18.51 -7.38 -6.85
N ARG A 91 17.95 -6.53 -7.71
CA ARG A 91 16.63 -5.95 -7.50
C ARG A 91 15.57 -7.03 -7.27
N LYS A 92 15.49 -8.02 -8.16
CA LYS A 92 14.50 -9.10 -8.05
C LYS A 92 14.66 -9.90 -6.76
N ILE A 93 15.88 -10.12 -6.29
CA ILE A 93 16.11 -10.83 -5.02
C ILE A 93 15.50 -10.02 -3.86
N ILE A 94 15.77 -8.72 -3.81
CA ILE A 94 15.31 -7.84 -2.73
C ILE A 94 13.78 -7.65 -2.79
N GLU A 95 13.23 -7.36 -3.96
CA GLU A 95 11.79 -7.07 -4.12
C GLU A 95 10.90 -8.31 -3.98
N ASN A 96 11.42 -9.51 -4.29
CA ASN A 96 10.70 -10.76 -4.06
C ASN A 96 10.86 -11.31 -2.64
N ASP A 97 11.73 -10.72 -1.82
CA ASP A 97 11.86 -11.11 -0.42
C ASP A 97 10.56 -10.79 0.34
N ARG A 98 9.87 -11.85 0.78
CA ARG A 98 8.55 -11.75 1.44
C ARG A 98 8.61 -11.49 2.94
N ARG A 99 9.80 -11.30 3.54
CA ARG A 99 9.90 -11.10 4.99
C ARG A 99 9.36 -9.72 5.38
N PHE A 100 8.57 -9.62 6.44
CA PHE A 100 8.04 -8.37 7.01
C PHE A 100 7.04 -7.59 6.15
N PHE A 101 7.48 -7.05 5.01
CA PHE A 101 6.75 -6.13 4.15
C PHE A 101 7.41 -5.97 2.77
N LYS A 102 6.78 -5.21 1.86
CA LYS A 102 7.26 -5.00 0.49
C LYS A 102 8.50 -4.09 0.47
N LYS A 103 9.52 -4.47 -0.29
CA LYS A 103 10.67 -3.61 -0.61
C LYS A 103 10.56 -3.12 -2.03
N ILE A 104 10.99 -1.88 -2.27
CA ILE A 104 10.98 -1.23 -3.58
C ILE A 104 12.37 -0.64 -3.79
N VAL A 105 13.09 -1.12 -4.79
CA VAL A 105 14.40 -0.57 -5.16
C VAL A 105 14.21 0.40 -6.30
N ILE A 106 14.65 1.64 -6.12
CA ILE A 106 14.56 2.70 -7.12
C ILE A 106 15.97 3.20 -7.40
N ASN A 107 16.40 3.14 -8.67
CA ASN A 107 17.69 3.67 -9.09
C ASN A 107 17.55 5.11 -9.60
N ASN A 108 18.67 5.83 -9.73
CA ASN A 108 18.67 7.21 -10.23
C ASN A 108 18.19 7.38 -11.69
N ARG A 109 18.16 6.30 -12.48
CA ARG A 109 17.67 6.31 -13.88
C ARG A 109 16.17 6.13 -13.99
N GLU A 110 15.52 5.59 -12.95
CA GLU A 110 14.08 5.41 -12.90
C GLU A 110 13.38 6.70 -12.47
N SER A 111 13.12 7.59 -13.42
CA SER A 111 12.25 8.76 -13.20
C SER A 111 10.83 8.40 -12.75
N ASP A 112 10.47 7.13 -12.81
CA ASP A 112 9.10 6.68 -12.73
C ASP A 112 8.68 6.43 -11.28
N THR A 113 8.20 7.51 -10.65
CA THR A 113 7.58 7.46 -9.32
C THR A 113 6.35 6.57 -9.26
N ASN A 114 5.81 6.12 -10.40
CA ASN A 114 4.66 5.21 -10.52
C ASN A 114 4.85 3.85 -9.81
N ARG A 115 6.09 3.48 -9.45
CA ARG A 115 6.36 2.28 -8.64
C ARG A 115 6.05 2.48 -7.16
N LEU A 116 5.88 3.73 -6.71
CA LEU A 116 5.55 4.09 -5.34
C LEU A 116 4.04 3.91 -5.09
N PRO A 117 3.65 3.23 -4.01
CA PRO A 117 2.25 2.89 -3.74
C PRO A 117 1.35 4.10 -3.43
N PHE A 118 1.93 5.29 -3.22
CA PHE A 118 1.20 6.55 -2.94
C PHE A 118 1.25 7.56 -4.08
N VAL A 119 1.98 7.27 -5.16
CA VAL A 119 2.00 8.08 -6.40
C VAL A 119 1.08 7.41 -7.41
N PHE A 120 -0.21 7.40 -7.10
CA PHE A 120 -1.24 7.18 -8.12
C PHE A 120 -1.54 8.54 -8.74
N ASP A 121 -1.10 8.72 -9.98
CA ASP A 121 -1.41 9.89 -10.77
C ASP A 121 -2.82 9.73 -11.39
N PHE A 122 -3.83 10.28 -10.74
CA PHE A 122 -5.20 10.36 -11.28
C PHE A 122 -5.33 11.35 -12.45
N SER A 123 -4.25 12.05 -12.84
CA SER A 123 -4.26 13.01 -13.95
C SER A 123 -4.00 12.38 -15.32
N THR A 124 -3.63 11.09 -15.38
CA THR A 124 -3.60 10.36 -16.65
C THR A 124 -5.01 9.91 -17.03
N PRO A 125 -5.58 10.38 -18.15
CA PRO A 125 -6.89 9.92 -18.60
C PRO A 125 -6.84 8.41 -18.89
N PRO A 126 -7.93 7.67 -18.60
CA PRO A 126 -7.99 6.22 -18.67
C PRO A 126 -8.04 5.75 -20.13
N ASN A 127 -6.93 5.87 -20.84
CA ASN A 127 -6.76 5.29 -22.17
C ASN A 127 -5.92 4.01 -22.15
N ASP A 128 -5.39 3.63 -20.99
CA ASP A 128 -4.74 2.34 -20.81
C ASP A 128 -5.71 1.39 -20.10
N SER A 129 -6.32 0.50 -20.88
CA SER A 129 -7.25 -0.55 -20.44
C SER A 129 -6.67 -1.53 -19.41
N SER A 130 -5.41 -1.35 -18.99
CA SER A 130 -4.72 -2.14 -17.98
C SER A 130 -4.87 -1.60 -16.55
N LEU A 131 -5.32 -0.35 -16.36
CA LEU A 131 -5.62 0.24 -15.06
C LEU A 131 -7.13 0.36 -14.87
N ILE A 132 -7.77 -0.78 -14.58
CA ILE A 132 -9.17 -0.80 -14.13
C ILE A 132 -9.20 -0.31 -12.67
N ILE A 133 -9.12 1.00 -12.48
CA ILE A 133 -9.61 1.63 -11.25
C ILE A 133 -11.11 1.69 -11.43
N HIS A 134 -11.82 0.74 -10.82
CA HIS A 134 -13.27 0.72 -10.89
C HIS A 134 -13.81 2.01 -10.27
N GLN A 135 -14.49 2.84 -11.06
CA GLN A 135 -15.44 3.79 -10.51
C GLN A 135 -16.42 3.01 -9.62
N GLU A 136 -16.74 3.48 -8.43
CA GLU A 136 -17.51 2.72 -7.42
C GLU A 136 -18.84 2.18 -7.98
N SER A 137 -19.51 2.93 -8.86
CA SER A 137 -20.70 2.48 -9.58
C SER A 137 -20.43 1.29 -10.50
N MET A 138 -19.34 1.34 -11.29
CA MET A 138 -18.93 0.24 -12.17
C MET A 138 -18.46 -0.99 -11.38
N PHE A 139 -17.91 -0.82 -10.18
CA PHE A 139 -17.58 -1.91 -9.28
C PHE A 139 -18.84 -2.63 -8.80
N LEU A 140 -19.83 -1.90 -8.30
CA LEU A 140 -21.08 -2.47 -7.80
C LEU A 140 -21.87 -3.17 -8.90
N ASP A 141 -21.91 -2.60 -10.11
CA ASP A 141 -22.52 -3.23 -11.27
C ASP A 141 -21.80 -4.51 -11.69
N SER A 142 -20.48 -4.49 -11.72
CA SER A 142 -19.67 -5.69 -12.03
C SER A 142 -19.85 -6.77 -10.97
N LEU A 143 -19.85 -6.39 -9.70
CA LEU A 143 -20.09 -7.28 -8.57
C LEU A 143 -21.48 -7.89 -8.65
N LYS A 144 -22.52 -7.08 -8.91
CA LYS A 144 -23.88 -7.56 -9.19
C LYS A 144 -23.85 -8.60 -10.31
N ASN A 145 -23.16 -8.36 -11.42
CA ASN A 145 -23.19 -9.31 -12.54
C ASN A 145 -22.50 -10.66 -12.25
N ILE A 146 -21.48 -10.67 -11.40
CA ILE A 146 -20.69 -11.88 -11.10
C ILE A 146 -21.30 -12.69 -9.94
N LEU A 147 -22.08 -12.06 -9.06
CA LEU A 147 -22.66 -12.74 -7.92
C LEU A 147 -23.77 -13.74 -8.30
N PRO A 148 -23.75 -14.97 -7.74
CA PRO A 148 -24.84 -15.92 -7.89
C PRO A 148 -26.18 -15.34 -7.38
N HIS A 149 -27.29 -15.80 -7.95
CA HIS A 149 -28.62 -15.30 -7.56
C HIS A 149 -28.93 -15.52 -6.07
N SER A 150 -28.46 -16.61 -5.48
CA SER A 150 -28.58 -16.88 -4.05
C SER A 150 -27.91 -15.80 -3.18
N VAL A 151 -26.77 -15.27 -3.63
CA VAL A 151 -26.01 -14.23 -2.94
C VAL A 151 -26.62 -12.85 -3.16
N LYS A 152 -27.15 -12.58 -4.36
CA LYS A 152 -27.90 -11.33 -4.66
C LYS A 152 -29.09 -11.10 -3.74
N LYS A 153 -29.77 -12.18 -3.32
CA LYS A 153 -30.90 -12.12 -2.37
C LYS A 153 -30.49 -11.79 -0.92
N ILE A 154 -29.19 -11.80 -0.61
CA ILE A 154 -28.66 -11.48 0.72
C ILE A 154 -28.55 -9.95 0.86
N PHE A 155 -28.23 -9.25 -0.22
CA PHE A 155 -28.18 -7.80 -0.26
C PHE A 155 -29.59 -7.21 -0.37
N ALA A 156 -29.82 -6.03 0.22
CA ALA A 156 -31.06 -5.28 0.03
C ALA A 156 -31.25 -4.95 -1.47
N GLU A 157 -32.50 -4.85 -1.94
CA GLU A 157 -32.79 -4.64 -3.37
C GLU A 157 -32.10 -3.38 -3.92
N ASP A 158 -31.93 -2.37 -3.08
CA ASP A 158 -31.31 -1.08 -3.37
C ASP A 158 -29.80 -1.03 -3.11
N PHE A 159 -29.18 -2.09 -2.54
CA PHE A 159 -27.75 -2.08 -2.20
C PHE A 159 -26.84 -1.84 -3.42
N PHE A 160 -27.20 -2.35 -4.59
CA PHE A 160 -26.38 -2.14 -5.79
C PHE A 160 -26.65 -0.80 -6.47
N GLU A 161 -27.74 -0.12 -6.10
CA GLU A 161 -28.17 1.15 -6.67
C GLU A 161 -27.74 2.34 -5.79
N ASN A 162 -27.81 2.15 -4.46
CA ASN A 162 -27.47 3.14 -3.44
C ASN A 162 -26.26 2.73 -2.59
N GLY A 163 -25.56 1.65 -2.93
CA GLY A 163 -24.40 1.12 -2.21
C GLY A 163 -23.32 2.14 -1.81
N PRO A 164 -23.03 3.18 -2.63
CA PRO A 164 -22.10 4.24 -2.25
C PRO A 164 -22.59 5.12 -1.09
N GLU A 165 -23.89 5.13 -0.80
CA GLU A 165 -24.51 5.88 0.30
C GLU A 165 -24.57 5.07 1.61
N TYR A 166 -24.19 3.78 1.58
CA TYR A 166 -24.15 2.95 2.78
C TYR A 166 -22.90 3.23 3.60
N GLU A 167 -23.10 3.54 4.87
CA GLU A 167 -22.03 3.59 5.85
C GLU A 167 -21.43 2.19 6.07
N SER A 168 -20.13 2.13 6.35
CA SER A 168 -19.39 0.86 6.54
C SER A 168 -20.02 -0.05 7.61
N ILE A 169 -20.66 0.55 8.63
CA ILE A 169 -21.35 -0.15 9.70
C ILE A 169 -22.61 -0.89 9.20
N ASP A 170 -23.29 -0.36 8.18
CA ASP A 170 -24.53 -0.93 7.65
C ASP A 170 -24.25 -2.05 6.66
N ILE A 171 -23.17 -1.93 5.88
CA ILE A 171 -22.61 -3.03 5.08
C ILE A 171 -22.22 -4.21 5.99
N TYR A 172 -21.55 -3.93 7.11
CA TYR A 172 -21.16 -4.97 8.05
C TYR A 172 -22.37 -5.68 8.70
N LYS A 173 -23.43 -4.94 9.07
CA LYS A 173 -24.67 -5.54 9.62
C LYS A 173 -25.39 -6.43 8.59
N LEU A 174 -25.44 -6.01 7.32
CA LEU A 174 -26.02 -6.80 6.23
C LEU A 174 -25.33 -8.16 6.09
N LEU A 175 -23.99 -8.19 6.20
CA LEU A 175 -23.20 -9.41 6.10
C LEU A 175 -23.23 -10.26 7.38
N LYS A 176 -23.38 -9.63 8.54
CA LYS A 176 -23.38 -10.31 9.86
C LYS A 176 -24.71 -10.98 10.20
N ASN A 177 -25.84 -10.40 9.81
CA ASN A 177 -27.18 -10.77 10.30
C ASN A 177 -27.72 -12.16 9.87
N LYS A 178 -26.95 -13.01 9.18
CA LYS A 178 -27.46 -14.34 8.77
C LYS A 178 -26.64 -15.56 9.21
N LYS A 179 -25.50 -15.39 9.88
CA LYS A 179 -24.86 -16.54 10.56
C LYS A 179 -25.76 -17.16 11.64
N ASP A 180 -26.71 -16.39 12.17
CA ASP A 180 -27.69 -16.83 13.18
C ASP A 180 -29.01 -17.37 12.59
N ALA A 181 -29.23 -17.25 11.28
CA ALA A 181 -30.45 -17.70 10.61
C ALA A 181 -30.35 -19.12 10.01
N GLU A 182 -29.14 -19.68 9.90
CA GLU A 182 -28.89 -21.04 9.40
C GLU A 182 -28.62 -22.07 10.52
N LEU A 183 -28.84 -21.69 11.78
CA LEU A 183 -28.70 -22.55 12.98
C LEU A 183 -30.03 -22.80 13.72
N LYS A 184 -31.17 -22.71 13.04
CA LYS A 184 -32.48 -23.16 13.55
C LYS A 184 -33.17 -24.11 12.59
#